data_AF-A6EJZ3-F1
#
_entry.id   AF-A6EJZ3-F1
#
_cell.length_a   1.000
_cell.length_b   1.000
_cell.length_c   1.000
_cell.angle_alpha   90.00
_cell.angle_beta   90.00
_cell.angle_gamma   90.00
#
_symmetry.space_group_name_H-M   'P 1'
#
loop_
_entity.id
_entity.type
_entity.pdbx_description
1 polymer ?
#
loop_
_entity_poly.entity_id
_entity_poly.type
_entity_poly.pdbx_seq_one_letter_code
_entity_poly.pdbx_strand_id
1 'polypeptide(L)'
;MTRKFLPQLLMICLLFGTADAQTTTARQIKSILQSPFFEKLYANTYYSLVNRMENDGYLQESLTGAYEGMFCRSVGPMVAMLIETGRLKEAELVIQCAINATQQYDMERIPHVIGKKNGTYTIISDEHQIDGQAHVVWAWAKLALKRGHTKFEDDTWPFISKIMSRTCDRTFLQTGFWSVETGLVRNI
;
A
#
# COMPACT_ATOMS: atom_id res chain seq x y z
N MET A 1 -19.21 -76.32 17.62
CA MET A 1 -18.79 -75.53 18.80
C MET A 1 -19.19 -74.08 18.59
N THR A 2 -19.99 -73.54 19.53
CA THR A 2 -20.23 -72.11 19.89
C THR A 2 -20.52 -71.09 18.77
N ARG A 3 -21.77 -70.72 18.39
CA ARG A 3 -22.93 -70.04 19.06
C ARG A 3 -22.73 -68.56 19.48
N LYS A 4 -23.56 -67.68 18.89
CA LYS A 4 -24.21 -66.44 19.40
C LYS A 4 -23.30 -65.18 19.50
N PHE A 5 -23.72 -63.93 19.25
CA PHE A 5 -24.97 -63.20 19.52
C PHE A 5 -25.12 -61.97 18.59
N LEU A 6 -26.35 -61.69 18.14
CA LEU A 6 -26.85 -60.31 17.97
C LEU A 6 -27.83 -60.10 19.15
N PRO A 7 -27.90 -58.93 19.83
CA PRO A 7 -28.86 -57.92 19.38
C PRO A 7 -28.56 -56.45 19.75
N GLN A 8 -29.35 -55.59 19.12
CA GLN A 8 -29.70 -54.19 19.43
C GLN A 8 -29.46 -53.69 20.87
N LEU A 9 -28.84 -52.51 20.98
CA LEU A 9 -29.24 -51.51 21.97
C LEU A 9 -29.33 -50.12 21.31
N LEU A 10 -30.54 -49.57 21.39
CA LEU A 10 -30.94 -48.15 21.51
C LEU A 10 -29.95 -47.06 21.03
N MET A 11 -30.31 -46.29 19.99
CA MET A 11 -31.12 -45.05 20.12
C MET A 11 -30.28 -43.90 20.66
N ILE A 12 -29.99 -42.91 19.79
CA ILE A 12 -30.21 -41.48 20.02
C ILE A 12 -29.87 -40.73 18.71
N CYS A 13 -30.92 -40.16 18.11
CA CYS A 13 -30.94 -38.91 17.34
C CYS A 13 -29.99 -38.80 16.14
N LEU A 14 -30.45 -38.92 14.88
CA LEU A 14 -31.20 -37.88 14.15
C LEU A 14 -30.78 -36.46 14.55
N LEU A 15 -30.41 -35.64 13.56
CA LEU A 15 -30.06 -34.21 13.65
C LEU A 15 -28.56 -33.89 13.77
N PHE A 16 -27.75 -34.39 12.84
CA PHE A 16 -26.80 -33.46 12.22
C PHE A 16 -27.40 -33.09 10.87
N GLY A 17 -28.21 -32.03 10.91
CA GLY A 17 -28.59 -31.33 9.70
C GLY A 17 -27.32 -31.12 8.89
N THR A 18 -27.44 -31.36 7.59
CA THR A 18 -26.53 -30.76 6.61
C THR A 18 -26.43 -29.29 7.01
N ALA A 19 -25.29 -28.90 7.59
CA ALA A 19 -24.97 -27.50 7.71
C ALA A 19 -24.84 -27.05 6.25
N ASP A 20 -25.94 -26.56 5.69
CA ASP A 20 -25.92 -25.77 4.48
C ASP A 20 -24.86 -24.71 4.75
N ALA A 21 -23.73 -24.80 4.04
CA ALA A 21 -22.74 -23.74 4.01
C ALA A 21 -23.49 -22.51 3.49
N GLN A 22 -23.99 -21.70 4.42
CA GLN A 22 -24.91 -20.62 4.12
C GLN A 22 -24.16 -19.65 3.22
N THR A 23 -24.46 -19.73 1.92
CA THR A 23 -23.71 -19.00 0.91
C THR A 23 -24.09 -17.54 1.09
N THR A 24 -23.21 -16.78 1.74
CA THR A 24 -23.48 -15.38 2.05
C THR A 24 -23.57 -14.63 0.73
N THR A 25 -24.75 -14.10 0.42
CA THR A 25 -24.99 -13.36 -0.82
C THR A 25 -24.26 -12.02 -0.80
N ALA A 26 -23.92 -11.49 -1.97
CA ALA A 26 -23.33 -10.14 -2.08
C ALA A 26 -24.18 -9.05 -1.37
N ARG A 27 -25.51 -9.22 -1.35
CA ARG A 27 -26.43 -8.33 -0.63
C ARG A 27 -26.25 -8.42 0.89
N GLN A 28 -26.08 -9.62 1.44
CA GLN A 28 -25.83 -9.81 2.86
C GLN A 28 -24.47 -9.24 3.26
N ILE A 29 -23.43 -9.45 2.46
CA ILE A 29 -22.10 -8.83 2.67
C ILE A 29 -22.23 -7.31 2.68
N LYS A 30 -22.91 -6.74 1.68
CA LYS A 30 -23.14 -5.29 1.60
C LYS A 30 -23.86 -4.76 2.84
N SER A 31 -24.90 -5.45 3.32
CA SER A 31 -25.61 -5.06 4.55
C SER A 31 -24.70 -5.03 5.78
N ILE A 32 -23.82 -6.03 5.92
CA ILE A 32 -22.84 -6.08 7.02
C ILE A 32 -21.85 -4.91 6.90
N LEU A 33 -21.28 -4.69 5.71
CA LEU A 33 -20.32 -3.61 5.47
C LEU A 33 -20.93 -2.20 5.63
N GLN A 34 -22.25 -2.07 5.49
CA GLN A 34 -23.02 -0.85 5.74
C GLN A 34 -23.63 -0.78 7.14
N SER A 35 -23.23 -1.68 8.05
CA SER A 35 -23.69 -1.59 9.44
C SER A 35 -23.03 -0.40 10.17
N PRO A 36 -23.66 0.16 11.21
CA PRO A 36 -23.12 1.29 11.96
C PRO A 36 -21.71 1.06 12.52
N PHE A 37 -21.38 -0.20 12.85
CA PHE A 37 -20.05 -0.58 13.31
C PHE A 37 -18.99 -0.38 12.22
N PHE A 38 -19.20 -0.95 11.02
CA PHE A 38 -18.23 -0.87 9.93
C PHE A 38 -18.14 0.54 9.35
N GLU A 39 -19.25 1.27 9.27
CA GLU A 39 -19.24 2.68 8.86
C GLU A 39 -18.39 3.54 9.81
N LYS A 40 -18.56 3.35 11.14
CA LYS A 40 -17.76 4.07 12.13
C LYS A 40 -16.28 3.68 12.08
N LEU A 41 -15.98 2.40 11.93
CA LEU A 41 -14.60 1.91 11.79
C LEU A 41 -13.92 2.49 10.54
N TYR A 42 -14.61 2.44 9.40
CA TYR A 42 -14.13 3.01 8.14
C TYR A 42 -13.88 4.51 8.27
N ALA A 43 -14.86 5.27 8.76
CA ALA A 43 -14.75 6.72 8.91
C ALA A 43 -13.58 7.10 9.84
N ASN A 44 -13.48 6.49 11.03
CA ASN A 44 -12.40 6.76 11.96
C ASN A 44 -11.02 6.46 11.36
N THR A 45 -10.90 5.35 10.64
CA THR A 45 -9.63 4.96 10.00
C THR A 45 -9.26 5.90 8.87
N TYR A 46 -10.20 6.17 7.96
CA TYR A 46 -10.00 7.05 6.81
C TYR A 46 -9.63 8.47 7.25
N TYR A 47 -10.41 9.07 8.15
CA TYR A 47 -10.15 10.44 8.60
C TYR A 47 -8.90 10.52 9.46
N SER A 48 -8.52 9.47 10.22
CA SER A 48 -7.22 9.43 10.89
C SER A 48 -6.06 9.54 9.89
N LEU A 49 -6.15 8.83 8.75
CA LEU A 49 -5.13 8.88 7.71
C LEU A 49 -5.09 10.21 6.95
N VAL A 50 -6.25 10.75 6.57
CA VAL A 50 -6.28 12.01 5.80
C VAL A 50 -5.94 13.22 6.67
N ASN A 51 -6.43 13.27 7.91
CA ASN A 51 -6.22 14.42 8.78
C ASN A 51 -4.80 14.50 9.37
N ARG A 52 -4.04 13.40 9.37
CA ARG A 52 -2.63 13.39 9.82
C ARG A 52 -1.65 13.87 8.74
N MET A 53 -2.11 13.95 7.49
CA MET A 53 -1.29 14.42 6.38
C MET A 53 -1.09 15.93 6.51
N GLU A 54 0.17 16.37 6.46
CA GLU A 54 0.50 17.79 6.45
C GLU A 54 0.29 18.41 5.06
N ASN A 55 0.31 19.74 5.00
CA ASN A 55 0.03 20.50 3.77
C ASN A 55 1.04 20.27 2.64
N ASP A 56 2.21 19.72 2.94
CA ASP A 56 3.25 19.36 1.98
C ASP A 56 3.25 17.85 1.63
N GLY A 57 2.25 17.11 2.11
CA GLY A 57 2.10 15.67 1.86
C GLY A 57 2.86 14.77 2.83
N TYR A 58 3.59 15.33 3.79
CA TYR A 58 4.23 14.52 4.84
C TYR A 58 3.18 13.80 5.70
N LEU A 59 3.36 12.50 5.89
CA LEU A 59 2.41 11.63 6.59
C LEU A 59 3.09 10.90 7.76
N GLN A 60 2.91 11.42 8.97
CA GLN A 60 3.41 10.76 10.18
C GLN A 60 2.70 9.41 10.38
N GLU A 61 3.45 8.30 10.35
CA GLU A 61 2.87 6.94 10.40
C GLU A 61 2.21 6.62 11.73
N SER A 62 2.81 7.08 12.82
CA SER A 62 2.30 6.84 14.16
C SER A 62 2.10 8.15 14.91
N LEU A 63 0.90 8.31 15.46
CA LEU A 63 0.55 9.40 16.38
C LEU A 63 1.04 9.14 17.82
N THR A 64 1.43 7.90 18.12
CA THR A 64 1.93 7.48 19.44
C THR A 64 3.45 7.27 19.47
N GLY A 65 4.13 7.43 18.33
CA GLY A 65 5.56 7.20 18.19
C GLY A 65 5.95 5.73 18.00
N ALA A 66 4.99 4.81 17.78
CA ALA A 66 5.30 3.40 17.50
C ALA A 66 6.10 3.22 16.19
N TYR A 67 5.94 4.16 15.25
CA TYR A 67 6.71 4.27 14.02
C TYR A 67 7.16 5.72 13.86
N GLU A 68 8.45 5.92 13.65
CA GLU A 68 9.01 7.23 13.40
C GLU A 68 8.83 7.61 11.93
N GLY A 69 8.46 8.86 11.68
CA GLY A 69 8.41 9.39 10.32
C GLY A 69 7.28 8.88 9.41
N MET A 70 7.50 9.12 8.12
CA MET A 70 6.73 8.66 6.98
C MET A 70 7.52 7.57 6.25
N PHE A 71 6.93 6.40 6.07
CA PHE A 71 7.55 5.31 5.30
C PHE A 71 7.22 5.50 3.81
N CYS A 72 8.24 5.49 2.94
CA CYS A 72 8.00 5.67 1.50
C CYS A 72 7.16 4.55 0.87
N ARG A 73 7.20 3.33 1.45
CA ARG A 73 6.28 2.23 1.08
C ARG A 73 4.80 2.63 1.20
N SER A 74 4.44 3.46 2.17
CA SER A 74 3.05 3.85 2.40
C SER A 74 2.51 4.85 1.37
N VAL A 75 3.38 5.48 0.58
CA VAL A 75 2.98 6.40 -0.51
C VAL A 75 2.02 5.71 -1.48
N GLY A 76 2.33 4.47 -1.87
CA GLY A 76 1.51 3.69 -2.80
C GLY A 76 0.06 3.52 -2.32
N PRO A 77 -0.17 2.83 -1.19
CA PRO A 77 -1.50 2.64 -0.63
C PRO A 77 -2.23 3.96 -0.32
N MET A 78 -1.53 4.97 0.21
CA MET A 78 -2.10 6.28 0.50
C MET A 78 -2.63 6.96 -0.77
N VAL A 79 -1.82 6.99 -1.83
CA VAL A 79 -2.22 7.57 -3.13
C VAL A 79 -3.36 6.80 -3.76
N ALA A 80 -3.36 5.46 -3.67
CA ALA A 80 -4.48 4.65 -4.15
C ALA A 80 -5.79 5.04 -3.43
N MET A 81 -5.78 5.16 -2.10
CA MET A 81 -6.95 5.60 -1.33
C MET A 81 -7.39 7.03 -1.69
N LEU A 82 -6.44 7.96 -1.84
CA LEU A 82 -6.74 9.35 -2.20
C LEU A 82 -7.35 9.45 -3.60
N ILE A 83 -6.88 8.65 -4.56
CA ILE A 83 -7.48 8.52 -5.89
C ILE A 83 -8.93 8.03 -5.83
N GLU A 84 -9.20 6.97 -5.07
CA GLU A 84 -10.56 6.41 -4.95
C GLU A 84 -11.53 7.38 -4.26
N THR A 85 -11.00 8.28 -3.41
CA THR A 85 -11.80 9.29 -2.72
C THR A 85 -11.79 10.67 -3.39
N GLY A 86 -11.24 10.78 -4.61
CA GLY A 86 -11.26 12.01 -5.42
C GLY A 86 -10.27 13.10 -4.96
N ARG A 87 -9.37 12.79 -4.03
CA ARG A 87 -8.38 13.70 -3.44
C ARG A 87 -7.08 13.73 -4.25
N LEU A 88 -7.18 14.12 -5.51
CA LEU A 88 -6.08 14.03 -6.47
C LEU A 88 -4.93 15.00 -6.16
N LYS A 89 -5.23 16.16 -5.55
CA LYS A 89 -4.21 17.14 -5.14
C LYS A 89 -3.39 16.61 -3.97
N GLU A 90 -4.05 16.04 -2.97
CA GLU A 90 -3.39 15.39 -1.85
C GLU A 90 -2.55 14.19 -2.32
N ALA A 91 -3.03 13.43 -3.30
CA ALA A 91 -2.26 12.35 -3.88
C ALA A 91 -0.94 12.84 -4.51
N GLU A 92 -0.98 13.97 -5.22
CA GLU A 92 0.23 14.62 -5.75
C GLU A 92 1.20 15.02 -4.64
N LEU A 93 0.70 15.65 -3.58
CA LEU A 93 1.52 16.12 -2.45
C LEU A 93 2.27 14.98 -1.75
N VAL A 94 1.61 13.84 -1.52
CA VAL A 94 2.25 12.67 -0.88
C VAL A 94 3.42 12.14 -1.72
N ILE A 95 3.27 12.12 -3.05
CA ILE A 95 4.35 11.73 -3.97
C ILE A 95 5.47 12.78 -3.95
N GLN A 96 5.09 14.06 -4.03
CA GLN A 96 6.03 15.19 -4.02
C GLN A 96 6.86 15.22 -2.74
N CYS A 97 6.29 14.88 -1.59
CA CYS A 97 7.02 14.75 -0.33
C CYS A 97 8.20 13.76 -0.44
N ALA A 98 7.96 12.58 -1.02
CA ALA A 98 9.02 11.58 -1.21
C ALA A 98 10.09 12.06 -2.20
N ILE A 99 9.68 12.68 -3.31
CA ILE A 99 10.61 13.25 -4.31
C ILE A 99 11.46 14.36 -3.69
N ASN A 100 10.83 15.32 -3.01
CA ASN A 100 11.51 16.46 -2.39
C ASN A 100 12.51 16.02 -1.32
N ALA A 101 12.12 15.10 -0.44
CA ALA A 101 13.03 14.58 0.58
C ALA A 101 14.24 13.88 -0.06
N THR A 102 14.01 13.11 -1.13
CA THR A 102 15.10 12.43 -1.85
C THR A 102 16.05 13.45 -2.50
N GLN A 103 15.51 14.46 -3.19
CA GLN A 103 16.30 15.50 -3.85
C GLN A 103 17.05 16.41 -2.86
N GLN A 104 16.42 16.77 -1.74
CA GLN A 104 17.02 17.62 -0.70
C GLN A 104 18.33 17.01 -0.15
N TYR A 105 18.41 15.68 -0.10
CA TYR A 105 19.56 14.95 0.41
C TYR A 105 20.45 14.36 -0.70
N ASP A 106 20.25 14.77 -1.95
CA ASP A 106 20.94 14.25 -3.14
C ASP A 106 20.96 12.71 -3.17
N MET A 107 19.85 12.11 -2.75
CA MET A 107 19.74 10.67 -2.64
C MET A 107 19.49 10.07 -4.02
N GLU A 108 20.23 9.00 -4.22
CA GLU A 108 20.29 8.25 -5.45
C GLU A 108 19.16 7.20 -5.56
N ARG A 109 18.37 7.05 -4.49
CA ARG A 109 17.24 6.12 -4.32
C ARG A 109 16.24 6.74 -3.35
N ILE A 110 14.99 6.30 -3.42
CA ILE A 110 13.96 6.72 -2.46
C ILE A 110 14.37 6.25 -1.05
N PRO A 111 14.37 7.14 -0.02
CA PRO A 111 14.69 6.76 1.35
C PRO A 111 13.68 5.76 1.91
N HIS A 112 14.08 4.96 2.90
CA HIS A 112 13.15 4.06 3.59
C HIS A 112 12.16 4.86 4.46
N VAL A 113 12.68 5.77 5.29
CA VAL A 113 11.86 6.58 6.21
C VAL A 113 12.27 8.05 6.16
N ILE A 114 11.28 8.91 5.91
CA ILE A 114 11.41 10.38 5.92
C ILE A 114 10.92 10.89 7.28
N GLY A 115 11.69 11.76 7.90
CA GLY A 115 11.27 12.53 9.06
C GLY A 115 11.05 14.00 8.71
N LYS A 116 10.63 14.77 9.71
CA LYS A 116 10.48 16.22 9.59
C LYS A 116 10.89 16.91 10.88
N LYS A 117 11.79 17.90 10.78
CA LYS A 117 12.26 18.70 11.91
C LYS A 117 12.25 20.18 11.53
N ASN A 118 11.54 20.99 12.31
CA ASN A 118 11.41 22.44 12.10
C ASN A 118 10.94 22.80 10.67
N GLY A 119 10.04 22.00 10.09
CA GLY A 119 9.52 22.21 8.74
C GLY A 119 10.39 21.66 7.61
N THR A 120 11.61 21.20 7.89
CA THR A 120 12.53 20.63 6.90
C THR A 120 12.51 19.10 6.97
N TYR A 121 12.57 18.43 5.82
CA TYR A 121 12.67 16.97 5.78
C TYR A 121 13.99 16.51 6.38
N THR A 122 13.98 15.32 6.98
CA THR A 122 15.15 14.58 7.43
C THR A 122 15.09 13.14 6.92
N ILE A 123 16.23 12.46 6.82
CA ILE A 123 16.24 11.02 6.53
C ILE A 123 16.42 10.28 7.85
N ILE A 124 15.38 9.57 8.28
CA ILE A 124 15.43 8.74 9.51
C ILE A 124 16.08 7.40 9.16
N SER A 125 15.79 6.85 7.98
CA SER A 125 16.42 5.62 7.49
C SER A 125 16.66 5.72 5.98
N ASP A 126 17.90 5.42 5.56
CA ASP A 126 18.36 5.37 4.17
C ASP A 126 18.51 3.92 3.65
N GLU A 127 18.01 2.95 4.42
CA GLU A 127 18.02 1.54 4.07
C GLU A 127 17.40 1.33 2.69
N HIS A 128 18.02 0.48 1.87
CA HIS A 128 17.50 0.25 0.54
C HIS A 128 16.35 -0.75 0.55
N GLN A 129 15.12 -0.22 0.54
CA GLN A 129 13.90 -0.99 0.35
C GLN A 129 13.33 -0.79 -1.06
N ILE A 130 13.57 -1.78 -1.92
CA ILE A 130 13.17 -1.76 -3.33
C ILE A 130 11.65 -1.63 -3.50
N ASP A 131 10.88 -2.20 -2.58
CA ASP A 131 9.42 -2.08 -2.53
C ASP A 131 8.98 -0.65 -2.19
N GLY A 132 9.67 0.02 -1.26
CA GLY A 132 9.42 1.44 -0.95
C GLY A 132 9.57 2.33 -2.18
N GLN A 133 10.63 2.12 -2.95
CA GLN A 133 10.86 2.81 -4.22
C GLN A 133 9.78 2.48 -5.26
N ALA A 134 9.43 1.20 -5.41
CA ALA A 134 8.40 0.76 -6.34
C ALA A 134 7.02 1.36 -6.01
N HIS A 135 6.68 1.52 -4.73
CA HIS A 135 5.42 2.14 -4.30
C HIS A 135 5.31 3.62 -4.68
N VAL A 136 6.42 4.38 -4.65
CA VAL A 136 6.44 5.78 -5.10
C VAL A 136 6.25 5.87 -6.61
N VAL A 137 6.97 5.04 -7.39
CA VAL A 137 6.82 4.97 -8.85
C VAL A 137 5.39 4.57 -9.23
N TRP A 138 4.85 3.55 -8.58
CA TRP A 138 3.50 3.05 -8.84
C TRP A 138 2.44 4.10 -8.50
N ALA A 139 2.59 4.82 -7.40
CA ALA A 139 1.72 5.92 -7.02
C ALA A 139 1.69 7.02 -8.09
N TRP A 140 2.88 7.45 -8.55
CA TRP A 140 3.04 8.43 -9.62
C TRP A 140 2.32 7.99 -10.90
N ALA A 141 2.55 6.75 -11.35
CA ALA A 141 1.92 6.21 -12.55
C ALA A 141 0.39 6.12 -12.41
N LYS A 142 -0.12 5.67 -11.26
CA LYS A 142 -1.57 5.61 -11.01
C LYS A 142 -2.22 6.98 -11.01
N LEU A 143 -1.56 7.99 -10.45
CA LEU A 143 -2.08 9.35 -10.45
C LEU A 143 -2.15 9.90 -11.87
N ALA A 144 -1.08 9.77 -12.66
CA ALA A 144 -1.03 10.18 -14.06
C ALA A 144 -2.13 9.50 -14.90
N LEU A 145 -2.32 8.19 -14.72
CA LEU A 145 -3.39 7.44 -15.40
C LEU A 145 -4.80 7.90 -15.00
N LYS A 146 -5.00 8.26 -13.72
CA LYS A 146 -6.32 8.66 -13.22
C LYS A 146 -6.74 10.04 -13.72
N ARG A 147 -5.82 11.00 -13.73
CA ARG A 147 -6.13 12.43 -13.97
C ARG A 147 -5.68 12.96 -15.34
N GLY A 148 -4.91 12.16 -16.08
CA GLY A 148 -4.22 12.60 -17.28
C GLY A 148 -2.88 13.27 -16.97
N HIS A 149 -2.15 13.59 -18.05
CA HIS A 149 -0.86 14.28 -17.98
C HIS A 149 -1.01 15.73 -17.52
N THR A 150 -0.14 16.17 -16.61
CA THR A 150 -0.08 17.54 -16.11
C THR A 150 1.37 18.01 -16.02
N LYS A 151 1.57 19.28 -15.64
CA LYS A 151 2.90 19.84 -15.38
C LYS A 151 3.68 19.07 -14.29
N PHE A 152 2.98 18.46 -13.33
CA PHE A 152 3.63 17.64 -12.31
C PHE A 152 4.38 16.47 -12.94
N GLU A 153 3.76 15.76 -13.90
CA GLU A 153 4.41 14.66 -14.60
C GLU A 153 5.61 15.15 -15.43
N ASP A 154 5.51 16.31 -16.10
CA ASP A 154 6.64 16.92 -16.83
C ASP A 154 7.82 17.22 -15.90
N ASP A 155 7.55 17.86 -14.76
CA ASP A 155 8.57 18.31 -13.81
C ASP A 155 9.24 17.15 -13.08
N THR A 156 8.49 16.07 -12.81
CA THR A 156 8.97 14.93 -12.02
C THR A 156 9.47 13.76 -12.86
N TRP A 157 9.14 13.68 -14.16
CA TRP A 157 9.56 12.59 -15.03
C TRP A 157 11.08 12.35 -15.05
N PRO A 158 11.96 13.37 -15.13
CA PRO A 158 13.41 13.14 -15.11
C PRO A 158 13.90 12.46 -13.83
N PHE A 159 13.21 12.66 -12.71
CA PHE A 159 13.51 12.00 -11.45
C PHE A 159 12.91 10.59 -11.40
N ILE A 160 11.62 10.46 -11.70
CA ILE A 160 10.89 9.18 -11.66
C ILE A 160 11.51 8.15 -12.62
N SER A 161 11.85 8.56 -13.85
CA SER A 161 12.51 7.68 -14.81
C SER A 161 13.86 7.14 -14.31
N LYS A 162 14.69 7.98 -13.68
CA LYS A 162 15.96 7.54 -13.08
C LYS A 162 15.75 6.53 -11.94
N ILE A 163 14.77 6.80 -11.09
CA ILE A 163 14.37 5.89 -10.00
C ILE A 163 13.88 4.55 -10.57
N MET A 164 13.04 4.59 -11.61
CA MET A 164 12.58 3.39 -12.31
C MET A 164 13.74 2.59 -12.92
N SER A 165 14.68 3.26 -13.62
CA SER A 165 15.85 2.60 -14.20
C SER A 165 16.67 1.89 -13.13
N ARG A 166 16.84 2.51 -11.96
CA ARG A 166 17.52 1.89 -10.82
C ARG A 166 16.80 0.69 -10.25
N THR A 167 15.46 0.71 -10.19
CA THR A 167 14.68 -0.47 -9.79
C THR A 167 14.91 -1.67 -10.71
N CYS A 168 15.26 -1.42 -11.97
CA CYS A 168 15.51 -2.44 -12.98
C CYS A 168 17.01 -2.74 -13.20
N ASP A 169 17.88 -2.26 -12.31
CA ASP A 169 19.33 -2.47 -12.39
C ASP A 169 19.72 -3.91 -12.01
N ARG A 170 20.92 -4.31 -12.45
CA ARG A 170 21.60 -5.58 -12.22
C ARG A 170 21.63 -6.01 -10.76
N THR A 171 21.64 -5.05 -9.85
CA THR A 171 21.63 -5.29 -8.40
C THR A 171 20.33 -5.93 -7.92
N PHE A 172 19.20 -5.71 -8.62
CA PHE A 172 17.87 -6.17 -8.18
C PHE A 172 17.29 -7.28 -9.06
N LEU A 173 17.88 -7.53 -10.23
CA LEU A 173 17.38 -8.52 -11.18
C LEU A 173 18.43 -9.58 -11.46
N GLN A 174 18.05 -10.84 -11.26
CA GLN A 174 18.87 -12.00 -11.53
C GLN A 174 18.17 -12.95 -12.51
N THR A 175 18.94 -13.52 -13.44
CA THR A 175 18.55 -14.69 -14.22
C THR A 175 19.46 -15.85 -13.83
N GLY A 176 18.89 -16.87 -13.17
CA GLY A 176 19.69 -17.87 -12.47
C GLY A 176 20.57 -17.22 -11.40
N PHE A 177 21.90 -17.36 -11.52
CA PHE A 177 22.89 -16.76 -10.62
C PHE A 177 23.55 -15.48 -11.17
N TRP A 178 23.07 -14.95 -12.29
CA TRP A 178 23.69 -13.81 -12.96
C TRP A 178 22.82 -12.56 -12.83
N SER A 179 23.42 -11.48 -12.34
CA SER A 179 22.82 -10.15 -12.36
C SER A 179 22.64 -9.63 -13.79
N VAL A 180 21.41 -9.21 -14.13
CA VAL A 180 21.02 -8.79 -15.50
C VAL A 180 20.54 -7.34 -15.55
N GLU A 181 20.94 -6.63 -16.60
CA GLU A 181 20.44 -5.29 -16.88
C GLU A 181 19.37 -5.42 -17.97
N THR A 182 18.14 -5.11 -17.62
CA THR A 182 17.01 -5.45 -18.50
C THR A 182 16.70 -4.35 -19.53
N GLY A 183 17.19 -3.13 -19.33
CA GLY A 183 16.91 -1.99 -20.21
C GLY A 183 15.41 -1.73 -20.42
N LEU A 184 14.58 -2.06 -19.42
CA LEU A 184 13.11 -1.98 -19.48
C LEU A 184 12.59 -0.54 -19.48
N VAL A 185 13.34 0.38 -18.88
CA VAL A 185 12.98 1.81 -18.84
C VAL A 185 13.68 2.50 -20.01
N ARG A 186 12.94 2.71 -21.09
CA ARG A 186 13.40 3.45 -22.27
C ARG A 186 12.54 4.69 -22.44
N ASN A 187 13.18 5.86 -22.51
CA ASN A 187 12.52 7.10 -22.88
C ASN A 187 12.47 7.13 -24.42
N ILE A 188 11.39 6.59 -25.01
CA ILE A 188 11.13 6.63 -26.46
C ILE A 188 10.21 7.81 -26.78
#